data_AF-A0AAW7P409-F1
#
_entry.id   AF-A0AAW7P409-F1
#
_cell.length_a   1.000
_cell.length_b   1.000
_cell.length_c   1.000
_cell.angle_alpha   90.00
_cell.angle_beta   90.00
_cell.angle_gamma   90.00
#
_symmetry.space_group_name_H-M   'P 1'
#
loop_
_entity.id
_entity.type
_entity.pdbx_description
1 polymer ?
#
loop_
_entity_poly.entity_id
_entity_poly.type
_entity_poly.pdbx_seq_one_letter_code
_entity_poly.pdbx_strand_id
1 'polypeptide(L)'
;MAIFGKKHDESEEIQLFESTENEKTFFFANQKTLVRIDDHFIRIARQNTISNALLQGLDGEKSILLSKITAYQLKEPGKTVGYLQLIFPGSLESKGGVFDAVKDENTITFNKEDKAKILEIKNAIEKALINN
;
A
#
# COMPACT_ATOMS: atom_id res chain seq x y z
N MET A 1 -50.62 -3.48 4.14
CA MET A 1 -50.38 -4.12 5.45
C MET A 1 -49.18 -5.03 5.29
N ALA A 2 -48.09 -4.75 6.00
CA ALA A 2 -46.77 -5.36 5.79
C ALA A 2 -46.75 -6.87 6.13
N ILE A 3 -46.05 -7.65 5.30
CA ILE A 3 -45.65 -9.02 5.62
C ILE A 3 -44.35 -8.96 6.40
N PHE A 4 -44.42 -9.39 7.67
CA PHE A 4 -43.28 -9.65 8.55
C PHE A 4 -42.43 -10.79 7.96
N GLY A 5 -41.39 -10.43 7.21
CA GLY A 5 -40.27 -11.30 6.88
C GLY A 5 -39.23 -11.23 8.01
N LYS A 6 -38.90 -12.39 8.56
CA LYS A 6 -37.96 -12.64 9.65
C LYS A 6 -36.71 -11.75 9.57
N LYS A 7 -36.37 -11.09 10.69
CA LYS A 7 -35.03 -10.55 10.95
C LYS A 7 -34.00 -11.67 10.77
N HIS A 8 -33.16 -11.56 9.74
CA HIS A 8 -31.81 -12.09 9.80
C HIS A 8 -30.98 -11.00 10.47
N ASP A 9 -30.74 -11.21 11.76
CA ASP A 9 -29.86 -10.43 12.61
C ASP A 9 -28.52 -11.18 12.62
N GLU A 10 -27.71 -10.97 11.59
CA GLU A 10 -26.31 -11.42 11.54
C GLU A 10 -25.56 -10.37 10.71
N SER A 11 -25.13 -9.29 11.37
CA SER A 11 -24.04 -8.47 10.85
C SER A 11 -22.77 -9.31 10.95
N GLU A 12 -22.52 -10.16 9.95
CA GLU A 12 -21.17 -10.63 9.70
C GLU A 12 -20.31 -9.37 9.53
N GLU A 13 -19.46 -9.08 10.51
CA GLU A 13 -18.43 -8.06 10.37
C GLU A 13 -17.51 -8.52 9.24
N ILE A 14 -17.84 -8.12 8.00
CA ILE A 14 -17.00 -8.39 6.83
C ILE A 14 -15.67 -7.69 7.10
N GLN A 15 -14.64 -8.46 7.45
CA GLN A 15 -13.29 -7.94 7.61
C GLN A 15 -12.75 -7.59 6.22
N LEU A 16 -12.92 -6.34 5.81
CA LEU A 16 -12.47 -5.82 4.51
C LEU A 16 -10.94 -5.92 4.30
N PHE A 17 -10.18 -6.25 5.36
CA PHE A 17 -8.71 -6.21 5.40
C PHE A 17 -8.09 -7.54 5.86
N GLU A 18 -8.67 -8.67 5.46
CA GLU A 18 -8.20 -10.00 5.84
C GLU A 18 -6.71 -10.21 5.48
N SER A 19 -5.93 -10.67 6.45
CA SER A 19 -4.49 -10.94 6.28
C SER A 19 -4.29 -12.31 5.63
N THR A 20 -3.62 -12.37 4.48
CA THR A 20 -3.29 -13.66 3.84
C THR A 20 -2.09 -14.33 4.51
N GLU A 21 -2.00 -15.66 4.50
CA GLU A 21 -0.97 -16.46 5.21
C GLU A 21 0.50 -16.08 4.87
N ASN A 22 0.76 -15.51 3.68
CA ASN A 22 2.09 -15.08 3.24
C ASN A 22 2.27 -13.55 3.19
N GLU A 23 1.44 -12.81 3.92
CA GLU A 23 1.50 -11.34 3.91
C GLU A 23 2.69 -10.80 4.73
N LYS A 24 3.56 -10.04 4.06
CA LYS A 24 4.58 -9.22 4.72
C LYS A 24 4.08 -7.79 4.90
N THR A 25 4.16 -7.28 6.12
CA THR A 25 3.77 -5.90 6.44
C THR A 25 4.99 -5.04 6.79
N PHE A 26 5.09 -3.88 6.16
CA PHE A 26 6.14 -2.89 6.36
C PHE A 26 5.53 -1.54 6.74
N PHE A 27 5.84 -1.06 7.94
CA PHE A 27 5.42 0.25 8.40
C PHE A 27 6.52 1.31 8.22
N PHE A 28 6.15 2.43 7.62
CA PHE A 28 6.99 3.60 7.36
C PHE A 28 6.48 4.78 8.17
N ALA A 29 7.18 5.09 9.27
CA ALA A 29 6.73 6.09 10.24
C ALA A 29 6.68 7.52 9.68
N ASN A 30 7.54 7.86 8.70
CA ASN A 30 7.66 9.21 8.16
C ASN A 30 6.32 9.73 7.59
N GLN A 31 5.65 8.90 6.77
CA GLN A 31 4.35 9.22 6.19
C GLN A 31 3.18 8.45 6.84
N LYS A 32 3.46 7.71 7.92
CA LYS A 32 2.50 6.79 8.53
C LYS A 32 1.87 5.87 7.46
N THR A 33 2.74 5.34 6.60
CA THR A 33 2.34 4.46 5.49
C THR A 33 2.57 3.02 5.92
N LEU A 34 1.57 2.18 5.71
CA LEU A 34 1.64 0.75 5.90
C LEU A 34 1.58 0.08 4.52
N VAL A 35 2.59 -0.71 4.21
CA VAL A 35 2.69 -1.45 2.95
C VAL A 35 2.57 -2.92 3.27
N ARG A 36 1.61 -3.60 2.66
CA ARG A 36 1.40 -5.04 2.78
C ARG A 36 1.67 -5.67 1.43
N ILE A 37 2.39 -6.79 1.43
CA ILE A 37 2.70 -7.52 0.20
C ILE A 37 2.36 -8.97 0.45
N ASP A 38 1.49 -9.51 -0.39
CA ASP A 38 1.22 -10.93 -0.50
C ASP A 38 1.72 -11.47 -1.86
N ASP A 39 1.36 -12.70 -2.19
CA ASP A 39 1.75 -13.35 -3.45
C ASP A 39 1.19 -12.63 -4.70
N HIS A 40 0.04 -11.97 -4.57
CA HIS A 40 -0.70 -11.38 -5.67
C HIS A 40 -0.75 -9.85 -5.59
N PHE A 41 -0.92 -9.27 -4.41
CA PHE A 41 -1.13 -7.83 -4.27
C PHE A 41 -0.04 -7.13 -3.45
N ILE A 42 0.22 -5.88 -3.84
CA ILE A 42 0.84 -4.88 -2.97
C ILE A 42 -0.24 -3.89 -2.56
N ARG A 43 -0.45 -3.78 -1.25
CA ARG A 43 -1.41 -2.88 -0.63
C ARG A 43 -0.68 -1.72 0.01
N ILE A 44 -1.05 -0.51 -0.33
CA ILE A 44 -0.49 0.71 0.25
C ILE A 44 -1.61 1.43 0.99
N ALA A 45 -1.44 1.58 2.29
CA ALA A 45 -2.38 2.23 3.17
C ALA A 45 -1.72 3.45 3.83
N ARG A 46 -2.35 4.63 3.76
CA ARG A 46 -1.86 5.86 4.39
C ARG A 46 -2.76 6.27 5.55
N GLN A 47 -2.15 6.53 6.70
CA GLN A 47 -2.87 7.04 7.86
C GLN A 47 -2.85 8.57 7.84
N ASN A 48 -3.77 9.18 7.08
CA ASN A 48 -3.83 10.63 6.94
C ASN A 48 -4.42 11.36 8.18
N THR A 49 -5.06 10.66 9.11
CA THR A 49 -5.78 11.30 10.22
C THR A 49 -5.34 10.75 11.57
N ILE A 50 -5.05 11.66 12.49
CA ILE A 50 -4.67 11.40 13.88
C ILE A 50 -5.88 10.79 14.61
N SER A 51 -6.00 9.47 14.58
CA SER A 51 -6.83 8.74 15.52
C SER A 51 -6.31 7.31 15.62
N ASN A 52 -5.58 7.06 16.70
CA ASN A 52 -5.32 5.73 17.22
C ASN A 52 -6.65 5.12 17.67
N ALA A 53 -7.22 4.27 16.82
CA ALA A 53 -8.12 3.20 17.21
C ALA A 53 -8.11 2.17 16.07
N LEU A 54 -7.24 1.16 16.21
CA LEU A 54 -7.50 -0.18 15.69
C LEU A 54 -7.96 -0.27 14.22
N LEU A 55 -7.07 -0.14 13.24
CA LEU A 55 -7.33 -0.54 11.84
C LEU A 55 -8.54 0.11 11.12
N GLN A 56 -9.23 1.10 11.72
CA GLN A 56 -10.52 1.61 11.24
C GLN A 56 -10.46 3.07 10.73
N GLY A 57 -9.25 3.56 10.43
CA GLY A 57 -9.00 4.97 10.07
C GLY A 57 -8.00 5.16 8.93
N LEU A 58 -7.90 4.19 8.01
CA LEU A 58 -7.19 4.38 6.75
C LEU A 58 -8.12 5.15 5.80
N ASP A 59 -7.65 6.29 5.29
CA ASP A 59 -8.36 7.11 4.29
C ASP A 59 -8.64 6.32 2.99
N GLY A 60 -7.94 5.19 2.85
CA GLY A 60 -8.14 4.14 1.86
C GLY A 60 -6.93 3.19 1.87
N GLU A 61 -7.15 1.92 1.56
CA GLU A 61 -6.08 0.99 1.21
C GLU A 61 -6.12 0.77 -0.30
N LYS A 62 -5.00 1.04 -0.96
CA LYS A 62 -4.88 0.81 -2.39
C LYS A 62 -4.25 -0.55 -2.64
N SER A 63 -5.05 -1.49 -3.12
CA SER A 63 -4.58 -2.81 -3.56
C SER A 63 -4.17 -2.76 -5.04
N ILE A 64 -2.91 -3.06 -5.34
CA ILE A 64 -2.35 -3.10 -6.70
C ILE A 64 -1.93 -4.53 -6.98
N LEU A 65 -2.40 -5.10 -8.09
CA LEU A 65 -1.99 -6.44 -8.52
C LEU A 65 -0.53 -6.42 -8.98
N LEU A 66 0.31 -7.23 -8.35
CA LEU A 66 1.74 -7.33 -8.65
C LEU A 66 1.99 -7.66 -10.13
N SER A 67 1.18 -8.54 -10.73
CA SER A 67 1.26 -8.90 -12.16
C SER A 67 0.90 -7.78 -13.14
N LYS A 68 0.34 -6.66 -12.67
CA LYS A 68 0.01 -5.50 -13.52
C LYS A 68 1.00 -4.36 -13.35
N ILE A 69 1.94 -4.47 -12.41
CA ILE A 69 3.06 -3.55 -12.32
C ILE A 69 3.89 -3.75 -13.58
N THR A 70 4.12 -2.66 -14.31
CA THR A 70 4.93 -2.68 -15.55
C THR A 70 6.33 -2.16 -15.29
N ALA A 71 6.49 -1.28 -14.29
CA ALA A 71 7.78 -0.76 -13.89
C ALA A 71 7.71 -0.23 -12.45
N TYR A 72 8.88 0.10 -11.89
CA TYR A 72 8.98 0.85 -10.65
C TYR A 72 10.06 1.93 -10.81
N GLN A 73 9.91 3.06 -10.11
CA GLN A 73 10.93 4.09 -10.00
C GLN A 73 11.45 4.14 -8.57
N LEU A 74 12.75 3.95 -8.39
CA LEU A 74 13.41 4.05 -7.09
C LEU A 74 14.33 5.26 -7.05
N LYS A 75 14.17 6.09 -6.02
CA LYS A 75 15.09 7.18 -5.69
C LYS A 75 15.62 6.99 -4.28
N GLU A 76 16.94 6.93 -4.15
CA GLU A 76 17.58 6.79 -2.85
C GLU A 76 17.44 8.04 -1.96
N PRO A 77 17.33 7.86 -0.63
CA PRO A 77 17.30 8.95 0.33
C PRO A 77 18.68 9.61 0.47
N GLY A 78 18.77 10.90 0.12
CA GLY A 78 19.96 11.73 0.22
C GLY A 78 19.95 12.63 1.46
N LYS A 79 19.82 13.96 1.26
CA LYS A 79 19.49 14.93 2.33
C LYS A 79 17.99 14.97 2.64
N THR A 80 17.18 14.46 1.72
CA THR A 80 15.71 14.33 1.84
C THR A 80 15.33 12.85 1.90
N VAL A 81 14.03 12.58 2.00
CA VAL A 81 13.47 11.24 1.85
C VAL A 81 13.72 10.67 0.44
N GLY A 82 13.80 9.35 0.36
CA GLY A 82 13.76 8.59 -0.88
C GLY A 82 12.33 8.15 -1.17
N TYR A 83 12.11 7.58 -2.37
CA TYR A 83 10.82 7.05 -2.73
C TYR A 83 10.91 5.87 -3.69
N LEU A 84 9.93 4.97 -3.59
CA LEU A 84 9.66 3.88 -4.51
C LEU A 84 8.26 4.10 -5.07
N GLN A 85 8.16 4.42 -6.35
CA GLN A 85 6.90 4.64 -7.05
C GLN A 85 6.58 3.44 -7.95
N LEU A 86 5.37 2.93 -7.85
CA LEU A 86 4.88 1.84 -8.69
C LEU A 86 4.26 2.41 -9.96
N ILE A 87 4.60 1.80 -11.11
CA ILE A 87 4.10 2.20 -12.42
C ILE A 87 3.32 1.03 -13.00
N PHE A 88 2.07 1.28 -13.38
CA PHE A 88 1.15 0.32 -13.98
C PHE A 88 0.25 1.01 -15.00
N PRO A 89 -0.40 0.30 -15.94
CA PRO A 89 -1.24 0.93 -16.95
C PRO A 89 -2.33 1.81 -16.31
N GLY A 90 -2.32 3.11 -16.62
CA GLY A 90 -3.24 4.10 -16.05
C GLY A 90 -2.76 4.76 -14.75
N SER A 91 -1.58 4.41 -14.21
CA SER A 91 -0.98 5.17 -13.11
C SER A 91 -0.49 6.53 -13.60
N LEU A 92 -0.85 7.60 -12.89
CA LEU A 92 -0.29 8.92 -13.14
C LEU A 92 1.13 8.97 -12.59
N GLU A 93 2.11 9.16 -13.46
CA GLU A 93 3.50 9.35 -13.05
C GLU A 93 3.69 10.77 -12.54
N SER A 94 4.13 10.92 -11.28
CA SER A 94 4.44 12.24 -10.73
C SER A 94 5.78 12.73 -11.29
N LYS A 95 5.75 13.75 -12.15
CA LYS A 95 6.94 14.34 -12.77
C LYS A 95 7.65 15.36 -11.88
N GLY A 96 7.06 15.74 -10.73
CA GLY A 96 7.59 16.78 -9.84
C GLY A 96 8.70 16.32 -8.87
N GLY A 97 9.19 15.09 -8.99
CA GLY A 97 10.25 14.57 -8.11
C GLY A 97 9.78 14.31 -6.68
N VAL A 98 10.63 14.51 -5.67
CA VAL A 98 10.38 14.07 -4.29
C VAL A 98 9.14 14.73 -3.66
N PHE A 99 8.90 16.02 -3.93
CA PHE A 99 7.76 16.75 -3.36
C PHE A 99 6.41 16.27 -3.88
N ASP A 100 6.40 15.74 -5.11
CA ASP A 100 5.21 15.22 -5.80
C ASP A 100 5.01 13.74 -5.42
N ALA A 101 6.10 12.97 -5.39
CA ALA A 101 6.18 11.60 -4.90
C ALA A 101 5.68 11.44 -3.46
N VAL A 102 5.89 12.45 -2.61
CA VAL A 102 5.37 12.46 -1.22
C VAL A 102 3.84 12.48 -1.20
N LYS A 103 3.18 13.08 -2.20
CA LYS A 103 1.73 13.21 -2.26
C LYS A 103 1.07 12.06 -3.03
N ASP A 104 1.80 11.41 -3.93
CA ASP A 104 1.30 10.39 -4.84
C ASP A 104 0.96 9.07 -4.16
N GLU A 105 -0.28 8.58 -4.28
CA GLU A 105 -0.77 7.36 -3.60
C GLU A 105 -0.10 6.06 -4.08
N ASN A 106 0.57 6.07 -5.24
CA ASN A 106 1.30 4.92 -5.78
C ASN A 106 2.76 4.88 -5.31
N THR A 107 3.12 5.80 -4.40
CA THR A 107 4.50 6.02 -3.98
C THR A 107 4.71 5.75 -2.50
N ILE A 108 5.72 4.93 -2.22
CA ILE A 108 6.20 4.59 -0.89
C ILE A 108 7.45 5.42 -0.62
N THR A 109 7.34 6.41 0.25
CA THR A 109 8.51 7.22 0.66
C THR A 109 9.19 6.64 1.89
N PHE A 110 10.51 6.77 1.97
CA PHE A 110 11.29 6.13 3.02
C PHE A 110 12.53 6.91 3.42
N ASN A 111 12.99 6.67 4.65
CA ASN A 111 14.22 7.23 5.20
C ASN A 111 15.41 6.28 4.99
N LYS A 112 16.61 6.75 5.31
CA LYS A 112 17.83 5.92 5.22
C LYS A 112 17.77 4.66 6.09
N GLU A 113 17.11 4.74 7.25
CA GLU A 113 16.91 3.62 8.18
C GLU A 113 15.99 2.53 7.59
N ASP A 114 15.04 2.90 6.74
CA ASP A 114 14.06 1.98 6.14
C ASP A 114 14.55 1.37 4.81
N LYS A 115 15.81 1.61 4.41
CA LYS A 115 16.39 1.08 3.17
C LYS A 115 16.25 -0.45 3.07
N ALA A 116 16.42 -1.16 4.18
CA ALA A 116 16.28 -2.62 4.22
C ALA A 116 14.85 -3.07 3.86
N LYS A 117 13.82 -2.39 4.38
CA LYS A 117 12.41 -2.67 4.08
C LYS A 117 12.11 -2.44 2.60
N ILE A 118 12.60 -1.34 2.04
CA ILE A 118 12.44 -1.04 0.61
C ILE A 118 13.15 -2.06 -0.28
N LEU A 119 14.32 -2.54 0.13
CA LEU A 119 15.02 -3.58 -0.62
C LEU A 119 14.20 -4.88 -0.68
N GLU A 120 13.55 -5.26 0.43
CA GLU A 120 12.63 -6.41 0.42
C GLU A 120 11.42 -6.19 -0.49
N ILE A 121 10.78 -5.03 -0.41
CA ILE A 121 9.64 -4.67 -1.25
C ILE A 121 10.03 -4.68 -2.73
N LYS A 122 11.17 -4.06 -3.06
CA LYS A 122 11.76 -4.06 -4.40
C LYS A 122 11.96 -5.48 -4.91
N ASN A 123 12.60 -6.34 -4.12
CA ASN A 123 12.86 -7.73 -4.51
C ASN A 123 11.55 -8.51 -4.74
N ALA A 124 10.50 -8.25 -3.96
CA ALA A 124 9.19 -8.86 -4.17
C ALA A 124 8.56 -8.41 -5.50
N ILE A 125 8.60 -7.11 -5.79
CA ILE A 125 8.10 -6.55 -7.07
C ILE A 125 8.90 -7.11 -8.25
N GLU A 126 10.22 -7.19 -8.16
CA GLU A 126 11.05 -7.74 -9.23
C GLU A 126 10.78 -9.22 -9.49
N LYS A 127 10.58 -10.03 -8.44
CA LYS A 127 10.17 -11.43 -8.61
C LYS A 127 8.84 -11.53 -9.34
N ALA A 128 7.87 -10.68 -9.01
CA ALA A 128 6.60 -10.65 -9.70
C ALA A 128 6.74 -10.22 -11.17
N LEU A 129 7.61 -9.25 -11.46
CA LEU A 129 7.89 -8.79 -12.83
C LEU A 129 8.57 -9.85 -13.69
N ILE A 130 9.52 -10.61 -13.12
CA ILE A 130 10.29 -11.64 -13.84
C ILE A 130 9.45 -12.89 -14.12
N ASN A 131 8.51 -13.21 -13.23
CA ASN A 131 7.65 -14.38 -13.36
C ASN A 131 6.38 -14.14 -14.22
N ASN A 132 6.22 -12.96 -14.82
CA ASN A 132 5.13 -12.62 -15.74
C ASN A 132 5.52 -12.77 -17.22
#